data_AF-A0A5J4RJ94-F1
#
_entry.id   AF-A0A5J4RJ94-F1
#
_cell.length_a   1.000
_cell.length_b   1.000
_cell.length_c   1.000
_cell.angle_alpha   90.00
_cell.angle_beta   90.00
_cell.angle_gamma   90.00
#
_symmetry.space_group_name_H-M   'P 1'
#
loop_
_entity.id
_entity.type
_entity.pdbx_description
1 polymer ?
#
loop_
_entity_poly.entity_id
_entity_poly.type
_entity_poly.pdbx_seq_one_letter_code
_entity_poly.pdbx_strand_id
1 'polypeptide(L)'
;MRRVVLTKDEMEQLTSIQKNGKTSLERNRSMCLLVSNQGYSISKVAKLMNIDRMTIVRLLDAWQGAEADKRFSILYREEGQGAKSKLEPVRDKIPKLLEKNNRSTRLVLDELEKEYGVKVCKITLQNFLKGTGI
;
A
#
# COMPACT_ATOMS: atom_id res chain seq x y z
N MET A 1 10.30 -1.37 -28.64
CA MET A 1 10.80 -1.23 -27.26
C MET A 1 9.96 -0.17 -26.57
N ARG A 2 9.28 -0.48 -25.46
CA ARG A 2 8.57 0.54 -24.68
C ARG A 2 9.59 1.38 -23.91
N ARG A 3 9.41 2.70 -23.94
CA ARG A 3 10.24 3.70 -23.27
C ARG A 3 9.33 4.75 -22.67
N VAL A 4 9.73 5.29 -21.52
CA VAL A 4 9.08 6.45 -20.91
C VAL A 4 9.85 7.69 -21.37
N VAL A 5 9.11 8.74 -21.71
CA VAL A 5 9.67 10.07 -21.96
C VAL A 5 9.41 10.89 -20.70
N LEU A 6 10.48 11.35 -20.06
CA LEU A 6 10.42 12.17 -18.85
C LEU A 6 10.75 13.63 -19.18
N THR A 7 10.03 14.54 -18.56
CA THR A 7 10.37 15.97 -18.54
C THR A 7 11.60 16.22 -17.65
N LYS A 8 12.22 17.39 -17.80
CA LYS A 8 13.38 17.78 -16.97
C LYS A 8 13.03 17.77 -15.49
N ASP A 9 11.90 18.37 -15.14
CA ASP A 9 11.41 18.45 -13.76
C ASP A 9 11.16 17.06 -13.17
N GLU A 10 10.55 16.15 -13.95
CA GLU A 10 10.34 14.76 -13.53
C GLU A 10 11.67 14.02 -13.29
N MET A 11 12.67 14.24 -14.15
CA MET A 11 13.99 13.61 -13.98
C MET A 11 14.69 14.09 -12.71
N GLU A 12 14.62 15.38 -12.39
CA GLU A 12 15.21 15.94 -11.17
C GLU A 12 14.54 15.36 -9.92
N GLN A 13 13.20 15.31 -9.91
CA GLN A 13 12.45 14.72 -8.81
C GLN A 13 12.74 13.23 -8.63
N LEU A 14 12.73 12.45 -9.72
CA LEU A 14 13.06 11.02 -9.68
C LEU A 14 14.50 10.78 -9.21
N THR A 15 15.44 11.66 -9.57
CA THR A 15 16.83 11.59 -9.09
C THR A 15 16.91 11.84 -7.58
N SER A 16 16.13 12.81 -7.08
CA SER A 16 16.03 13.07 -5.63
C SER A 16 15.46 11.86 -4.89
N ILE A 17 14.38 11.26 -5.39
CA ILE A 17 13.75 10.07 -4.79
C ILE A 17 14.69 8.85 -4.86
N GLN A 18 15.43 8.69 -5.97
CA GLN A 18 16.38 7.60 -6.11
C GLN A 18 17.50 7.65 -5.05
N LYS A 19 17.97 8.85 -4.71
CA LYS A 19 19.01 9.07 -3.68
C LYS A 19 18.47 9.04 -2.25
N ASN A 20 17.33 9.69 -2.01
CA ASN A 20 16.84 10.02 -0.67
C ASN A 20 15.54 9.28 -0.30
N GLY A 21 15.00 8.44 -1.18
CA GLY A 21 13.73 7.74 -0.96
C GLY A 21 13.76 6.88 0.30
N LYS A 22 12.64 6.80 1.01
CA LYS A 22 12.54 6.12 2.31
C LYS A 22 12.65 4.61 2.12
N THR A 23 11.90 4.09 1.15
CA THR A 23 11.80 2.66 0.88
C THR A 23 12.70 2.23 -0.27
N SER A 24 13.23 1.00 -0.24
CA SER A 24 13.95 0.41 -1.39
C SER A 24 13.09 0.35 -2.65
N LEU A 25 11.78 0.14 -2.49
CA LEU A 25 10.80 0.14 -3.57
C LEU A 25 10.79 1.48 -4.33
N GLU A 26 10.68 2.59 -3.62
CA GLU A 26 10.66 3.95 -4.18
C GLU A 26 11.95 4.22 -4.97
N ARG A 27 13.09 3.89 -4.36
CA ARG A 27 14.42 4.09 -4.99
C ARG A 27 14.58 3.25 -6.25
N ASN A 28 14.17 1.97 -6.19
CA ASN A 28 14.28 1.05 -7.32
C ASN A 28 13.34 1.41 -8.47
N ARG A 29 12.09 1.79 -8.17
CA ARG A 29 11.12 2.24 -9.19
C ARG A 29 11.60 3.53 -9.87
N SER A 30 12.10 4.48 -9.08
CA SER A 30 12.65 5.74 -9.61
C SER A 30 13.86 5.50 -10.52
N MET A 31 14.79 4.64 -10.07
CA MET A 31 15.94 4.23 -10.87
C MET A 31 15.52 3.55 -12.19
N CYS A 32 14.50 2.68 -12.16
CA CYS A 32 14.00 2.00 -13.35
C CYS A 32 13.45 3.00 -14.39
N LEU A 33 12.74 4.04 -13.97
CA LEU A 33 12.20 5.06 -14.86
C LEU A 33 13.32 5.91 -15.48
N LEU A 34 14.30 6.32 -14.69
CA LEU A 34 15.47 7.07 -15.15
C LEU A 34 16.27 6.28 -16.21
N VAL A 35 16.56 5.00 -15.93
CA VAL A 35 17.30 4.14 -16.87
C VAL A 35 16.46 3.83 -18.12
N SER A 36 15.15 3.69 -17.99
CA SER A 36 14.26 3.51 -19.15
C SER A 36 14.26 4.73 -20.07
N ASN A 37 14.25 5.94 -19.50
CA ASN A 37 14.31 7.21 -20.25
C ASN A 37 15.64 7.38 -21.00
N GLN A 38 16.75 6.84 -20.48
CA GLN A 38 18.04 6.81 -21.17
C GLN A 38 18.07 5.87 -22.40
N GLY A 39 17.00 5.12 -22.66
CA GLY A 39 16.84 4.31 -23.87
C GLY A 39 17.31 2.86 -23.76
N TYR A 40 17.64 2.39 -22.55
CA TYR A 40 17.99 0.99 -22.28
C TYR A 40 16.81 0.06 -22.56
N SER A 41 17.10 -1.15 -23.06
CA SER A 41 16.08 -2.17 -23.26
C SER A 41 15.58 -2.72 -21.92
N ILE A 42 14.30 -3.08 -21.84
CA ILE A 42 13.69 -3.67 -20.63
C ILE A 42 14.50 -4.88 -20.13
N SER A 43 14.99 -5.73 -21.04
CA SER A 43 15.84 -6.87 -20.68
C SER A 43 17.17 -6.47 -20.04
N LYS A 44 17.76 -5.35 -20.47
CA LYS A 44 19.00 -4.82 -19.88
C LYS A 44 18.74 -4.19 -18.51
N VAL A 45 17.62 -3.45 -18.36
CA VAL A 45 17.20 -2.89 -17.08
C VAL A 45 16.89 -3.99 -16.05
N ALA A 46 16.18 -5.05 -16.48
CA ALA A 46 15.87 -6.21 -15.65
C ALA A 46 17.13 -6.87 -15.09
N LYS A 47 18.15 -7.09 -15.94
CA LYS A 47 19.43 -7.65 -15.53
C LYS A 47 20.21 -6.72 -14.59
N LEU A 48 20.24 -5.42 -14.90
CA LEU A 48 20.96 -4.43 -14.10
C LEU A 48 20.38 -4.29 -12.68
N MET A 49 19.05 -4.26 -12.59
CA MET A 49 18.33 -4.04 -11.34
C MET A 49 18.01 -5.35 -10.60
N ASN A 50 18.25 -6.50 -11.22
CA ASN A 50 17.81 -7.81 -10.76
C ASN A 50 16.29 -7.87 -10.45
N ILE A 51 15.48 -7.34 -11.37
CA ILE A 51 14.02 -7.26 -11.26
C ILE A 51 13.39 -8.01 -12.44
N ASP A 52 12.27 -8.68 -12.19
CA ASP A 52 11.52 -9.36 -13.25
C ASP A 52 11.05 -8.39 -14.36
N ARG A 53 11.08 -8.88 -15.60
CA ARG A 53 10.70 -8.10 -16.78
C ARG A 53 9.26 -7.60 -16.72
N MET A 54 8.32 -8.40 -16.19
CA MET A 54 6.92 -7.98 -16.07
C MET A 54 6.72 -6.89 -15.03
N THR A 55 7.50 -6.90 -13.95
CA THR A 55 7.48 -5.81 -12.96
C THR A 55 7.88 -4.48 -13.58
N ILE A 56 8.90 -4.49 -14.43
CA ILE A 56 9.32 -3.29 -15.17
C ILE A 56 8.22 -2.85 -16.14
N VAL A 57 7.67 -3.78 -16.94
CA VAL A 57 6.58 -3.46 -17.89
C VAL A 57 5.39 -2.82 -17.16
N ARG A 58 4.93 -3.44 -16.06
CA ARG A 58 3.82 -2.90 -15.25
C ARG A 58 4.12 -1.52 -14.69
N LEU A 59 5.36 -1.27 -14.25
CA LEU A 59 5.77 0.05 -13.76
C LEU A 59 5.70 1.11 -14.88
N LEU A 60 6.23 0.80 -16.07
CA LEU A 60 6.21 1.74 -17.20
C LEU A 60 4.77 1.99 -17.68
N ASP A 61 3.96 0.94 -17.77
CA ASP A 61 2.55 1.04 -18.18
C ASP A 61 1.75 1.86 -17.15
N ALA A 62 1.96 1.65 -15.85
CA ALA A 62 1.36 2.45 -14.80
C ALA A 62 1.77 3.92 -14.92
N TRP A 63 3.07 4.21 -15.11
CA TRP A 63 3.57 5.58 -15.24
C TRP A 63 2.97 6.32 -16.43
N GLN A 64 2.86 5.65 -17.58
CA GLN A 64 2.29 6.23 -18.79
C GLN A 64 0.77 6.40 -18.71
N GLY A 65 0.09 5.49 -18.01
CA GLY A 65 -1.37 5.53 -17.83
C GLY A 65 -1.86 6.49 -16.75
N ALA A 66 -0.97 6.99 -15.89
CA ALA A 66 -1.36 7.93 -14.83
C ALA A 66 -1.45 9.38 -15.30
N GLU A 67 -2.46 10.07 -14.77
CA GLU A 67 -2.58 11.52 -14.78
C GLU A 67 -1.32 12.18 -14.19
N ALA A 68 -0.91 13.34 -14.72
CA ALA A 68 0.33 14.02 -14.35
C ALA A 68 0.45 14.19 -12.82
N ASP A 69 -0.62 14.61 -12.17
CA ASP A 69 -0.67 14.88 -10.72
C ASP A 69 -0.50 13.61 -9.87
N LYS A 70 -0.79 12.43 -10.44
CA LYS A 70 -0.74 11.13 -9.75
C LYS A 70 0.46 10.28 -10.15
N ARG A 71 1.29 10.70 -11.11
CA ARG A 71 2.43 9.88 -11.59
C ARG A 71 3.36 9.42 -10.48
N PHE A 72 3.72 10.34 -9.59
CA PHE A 72 4.62 10.01 -8.48
C PHE A 72 4.00 9.06 -7.44
N SER A 73 2.67 8.99 -7.36
CA SER A 73 1.99 8.04 -6.45
C SER A 73 2.37 6.58 -6.74
N ILE A 74 2.67 6.25 -8.01
CA ILE A 74 3.07 4.92 -8.47
C ILE A 74 4.40 4.47 -7.87
N LEU A 75 5.26 5.41 -7.46
CA LEU A 75 6.54 5.09 -6.85
C LEU A 75 6.36 4.55 -5.43
N TYR A 76 5.30 4.97 -4.76
CA TYR A 76 5.01 4.61 -3.38
C TYR A 76 4.19 3.32 -3.30
N ARG A 77 4.16 2.77 -2.10
CA ARG A 77 3.27 1.66 -1.78
C ARG A 77 1.89 2.23 -1.52
N GLU A 78 0.88 1.72 -2.21
CA GLU A 78 -0.51 2.06 -1.90
C GLU A 78 -0.87 1.61 -0.48
N GLU A 79 -1.68 2.43 0.19
CA GLU A 79 -2.23 2.10 1.49
C GLU A 79 -3.24 0.95 1.38
N GLY A 80 -3.48 0.23 2.47
CA GLY A 80 -4.53 -0.79 2.52
C GLY A 80 -4.19 -2.16 1.92
N GLN A 81 -2.91 -2.46 1.62
CA GLN A 81 -2.49 -3.79 1.15
C GLN A 81 -2.52 -4.89 2.25
N GLY A 82 -2.82 -4.53 3.49
CA GLY A 82 -2.98 -5.49 4.58
C GLY A 82 -4.32 -6.22 4.54
N ALA A 83 -4.40 -7.34 5.25
CA ALA A 83 -5.68 -8.02 5.47
C ALA A 83 -6.64 -7.05 6.17
N LYS A 84 -7.83 -6.84 5.58
CA LYS A 84 -8.88 -6.03 6.21
C LYS A 84 -9.25 -6.64 7.56
N SER A 85 -9.42 -5.79 8.57
CA SER A 85 -9.82 -6.24 9.90
C SER A 85 -11.17 -6.96 9.84
N LYS A 86 -11.27 -8.13 10.46
CA LYS A 86 -12.56 -8.86 10.60
C LYS A 86 -13.62 -8.06 11.36
N LEU A 87 -13.20 -7.07 12.14
CA LEU A 87 -14.07 -6.22 12.95
C LEU A 87 -14.55 -4.96 12.21
N GLU A 88 -14.01 -4.66 11.02
CA GLU A 88 -14.43 -3.48 10.25
C GLU A 88 -15.92 -3.48 9.89
N PRO A 89 -16.55 -4.60 9.47
CA PRO A 89 -17.98 -4.62 9.14
C PRO A 89 -18.92 -4.37 10.34
N VAL A 90 -18.41 -4.55 11.56
CA VAL A 90 -19.18 -4.40 12.80
C VAL A 90 -18.75 -3.19 13.62
N ARG A 91 -17.89 -2.33 13.05
CA ARG A 91 -17.29 -1.17 13.72
C ARG A 91 -18.31 -0.28 14.42
N ASP A 92 -19.41 0.04 13.76
CA ASP A 92 -20.45 0.93 14.29
C ASP A 92 -21.27 0.32 15.43
N LYS A 93 -21.20 -1.01 15.59
CA LYS A 93 -21.97 -1.76 16.59
C LYS A 93 -21.15 -2.03 17.86
N ILE A 94 -19.82 -2.04 17.75
CA ILE A 94 -18.91 -2.30 18.88
C ILE A 94 -19.12 -1.32 20.06
N PRO A 95 -19.29 0.01 19.86
CA PRO A 95 -19.58 0.93 20.98
C PRO A 95 -20.87 0.57 21.73
N LYS A 96 -21.93 0.24 20.99
CA LYS A 96 -23.23 -0.14 21.57
C LYS A 96 -23.14 -1.43 22.39
N LEU A 97 -22.38 -2.40 21.90
CA LEU A 97 -22.11 -3.65 22.62
C LEU A 97 -21.26 -3.42 23.88
N LEU A 98 -20.33 -2.45 23.85
CA LEU A 98 -19.54 -2.07 25.03
C LEU A 98 -20.38 -1.39 26.10
N GLU A 99 -21.29 -0.49 25.72
CA GLU A 99 -22.23 0.15 26.65
C GLU A 99 -23.17 -0.88 27.29
N LYS A 100 -23.74 -1.78 26.47
CA LYS A 100 -24.65 -2.85 26.93
C LYS A 100 -23.99 -3.81 27.92
N ASN A 101 -22.70 -4.12 27.73
CA ASN A 101 -21.97 -5.12 28.52
C ASN A 101 -21.03 -4.54 29.58
N ASN A 102 -21.20 -3.26 29.97
CA ASN A 102 -20.33 -2.57 30.93
C ASN A 102 -18.83 -2.74 30.61
N ARG A 103 -18.47 -2.61 29.33
CA ARG A 103 -17.11 -2.76 28.78
C ARG A 103 -16.45 -4.13 28.99
N SER A 104 -17.21 -5.16 29.35
CA SER A 104 -16.68 -6.51 29.49
C SER A 104 -16.31 -7.11 28.13
N THR A 105 -15.01 -7.17 27.84
CA THR A 105 -14.47 -7.69 26.57
C THR A 105 -14.90 -9.14 26.30
N ARG A 106 -15.11 -9.96 27.34
CA ARG A 106 -15.52 -11.36 27.18
C ARG A 106 -16.96 -11.47 26.66
N LEU A 107 -17.86 -10.68 27.23
CA LEU A 107 -19.27 -10.68 26.83
C LEU A 107 -19.45 -10.14 25.41
N VAL A 108 -18.70 -9.09 25.07
CA VAL A 108 -18.71 -8.54 23.71
C VAL A 108 -18.20 -9.56 22.67
N LEU A 109 -17.21 -10.39 23.01
CA LEU A 109 -16.75 -11.46 22.10
C LEU A 109 -17.83 -12.53 21.87
N ASP A 110 -18.51 -12.97 22.94
CA ASP A 110 -19.60 -13.94 22.84
C ASP A 110 -20.76 -13.39 22.00
N GLU A 111 -21.10 -12.11 22.17
CA GLU A 111 -22.19 -11.45 21.42
C GLU A 111 -21.79 -11.20 19.96
N LEU A 112 -20.51 -10.90 19.69
CA LEU A 112 -19.98 -10.80 18.33
C LEU A 112 -19.99 -12.15 17.58
N GLU A 113 -19.69 -13.25 18.27
CA GLU A 113 -19.77 -14.60 17.67
C GLU A 113 -21.22 -15.02 17.44
N LYS A 114 -22.14 -14.70 18.38
CA LYS A 114 -23.57 -15.07 18.29
C LYS A 114 -24.38 -14.24 17.31
N GLU A 115 -24.28 -12.90 17.35
CA GLU A 115 -25.12 -12.01 16.54
C GLU A 115 -24.54 -11.75 15.15
N TYR A 116 -23.21 -11.74 15.01
CA TYR A 116 -22.54 -11.33 13.78
C TYR A 116 -21.66 -12.42 13.16
N GLY A 117 -21.50 -13.57 13.81
CA GLY A 117 -20.64 -14.67 13.33
C GLY A 117 -19.15 -14.31 13.26
N VAL A 118 -18.74 -13.21 13.91
CA VAL A 118 -17.37 -12.70 13.82
C VAL A 118 -16.53 -13.29 14.96
N LYS A 119 -15.74 -14.32 14.62
CA LYS A 119 -14.81 -14.92 15.56
C LYS A 119 -13.44 -14.23 15.54
N VAL A 120 -13.11 -13.57 16.65
CA VAL A 120 -11.80 -12.93 16.88
C VAL A 120 -11.27 -13.26 18.27
N CYS A 121 -9.95 -13.17 18.46
CA CYS A 121 -9.38 -13.31 19.80
C CYS A 121 -9.48 -12.00 20.58
N LYS A 122 -9.40 -12.08 21.91
CA LYS A 122 -9.43 -10.92 22.81
C LYS A 122 -8.42 -9.85 22.45
N ILE A 123 -7.21 -10.25 22.04
CA ILE A 123 -6.13 -9.33 21.65
C ILE A 123 -6.52 -8.54 20.39
N THR A 124 -7.15 -9.18 19.41
CA THR A 124 -7.64 -8.50 18.19
C THR A 124 -8.68 -7.45 18.54
N LEU A 125 -9.63 -7.75 19.43
CA LEU A 125 -10.63 -6.79 19.89
C LEU A 125 -9.97 -5.62 20.64
N GLN A 126 -9.03 -5.89 21.54
CA GLN A 126 -8.31 -4.83 22.26
C GLN A 126 -7.47 -3.93 21.34
N ASN A 127 -6.76 -4.51 20.37
CA ASN A 127 -6.00 -3.74 19.39
C ASN A 127 -6.91 -2.90 18.50
N PHE A 128 -8.10 -3.42 18.16
CA PHE A 128 -9.10 -2.67 17.41
C PHE A 128 -9.63 -1.47 18.22
N LEU A 129 -9.96 -1.66 19.51
CA LEU A 129 -10.40 -0.58 20.40
C LEU A 129 -9.32 0.50 20.57
N LYS A 130 -8.07 0.09 20.83
CA LYS A 130 -6.92 1.00 20.90
C LYS A 130 -6.70 1.78 19.59
N GLY A 131 -6.84 1.12 18.45
CA GLY A 131 -6.67 1.75 17.14
C GLY A 131 -7.82 2.68 16.73
N THR A 132 -9.02 2.48 17.29
CA THR A 132 -10.21 3.29 17.01
C THR A 132 -10.46 4.39 18.05
N GLY A 133 -9.72 4.40 19.16
CA GLY A 133 -9.86 5.42 20.21
C GLY A 133 -11.09 5.26 21.09
N ILE A 134 -11.68 4.05 21.12
CA ILE A 134 -12.84 3.66 21.94
C ILE A 134 -12.34 2.88 23.16
#